data_AF-A0A1G3YNH9-F1
#
_entry.id   AF-A0A1G3YNH9-F1
#
_cell.length_a   1.000
_cell.length_b   1.000
_cell.length_c   1.000
_cell.angle_alpha   90.00
_cell.angle_beta   90.00
_cell.angle_gamma   90.00
#
_symmetry.space_group_name_H-M   'P 1'
#
loop_
_entity.id
_entity.type
_entity.pdbx_description
1 polymer ?
#
loop_
_entity_poly.entity_id
_entity_poly.type
_entity_poly.pdbx_seq_one_letter_code
_entity_poly.pdbx_strand_id
1 'polypeptide(L)'
;MLKPFGTCDIANNGQEAVEAFAGALEEKPYDLVCMDIMMPQMDGFEAVRQIRSAEMLAAIRKLKERDSKPRRFDRSDAVILMTSALDDPDSYINACYRCGANSYLVKPIMKDSLLAAIDRYGLN
;
A
#
# COMPACT_ATOMS: atom_id res chain seq x y z
N MET A 1 -10.34 11.98 6.60
CA MET A 1 -10.43 12.35 5.17
C MET A 1 -10.99 11.23 4.31
N LEU A 2 -10.60 9.96 4.53
CA LEU A 2 -11.03 8.82 3.68
C LEU A 2 -12.34 8.12 4.09
N LYS A 3 -12.83 8.28 5.32
CA LYS A 3 -14.07 7.63 5.81
C LYS A 3 -15.30 7.74 4.88
N PRO A 4 -15.53 8.84 4.14
CA PRO A 4 -16.65 8.91 3.20
C PRO A 4 -16.52 7.97 1.99
N PHE A 5 -15.31 7.48 1.70
CA PHE A 5 -14.98 6.71 0.50
C PHE A 5 -14.82 5.20 0.79
N GLY A 6 -14.85 4.76 2.05
CA GLY A 6 -14.72 3.34 2.39
C GLY A 6 -14.52 3.05 3.87
N THR A 7 -14.36 1.76 4.19
CA THR A 7 -13.89 1.32 5.51
C THR A 7 -12.42 1.68 5.66
N CYS A 8 -12.03 2.25 6.81
CA CYS A 8 -10.64 2.63 7.06
C CYS A 8 -10.20 2.11 8.42
N ASP A 9 -9.03 1.48 8.43
CA ASP A 9 -8.31 1.13 9.64
C ASP A 9 -7.12 2.09 9.81
N ILE A 10 -6.65 2.24 11.05
CA ILE A 10 -5.55 3.15 11.40
C ILE A 10 -4.45 2.32 12.06
N ALA A 11 -3.24 2.45 11.54
CA ALA A 11 -2.02 1.95 12.16
C ALA A 11 -1.14 3.13 12.57
N ASN A 12 -0.50 3.03 13.74
CA ASN A 12 0.29 4.12 14.33
C ASN A 12 1.78 4.01 14.01
N ASN A 13 2.22 2.92 13.39
CA ASN A 13 3.59 2.67 12.97
C ASN A 13 3.63 1.61 11.85
N GLY A 14 4.82 1.38 11.29
CA GLY A 14 5.00 0.41 10.20
C GLY A 14 4.67 -1.03 10.59
N GLN A 15 4.91 -1.42 11.84
CA GLN A 15 4.66 -2.79 12.31
C GLN A 15 3.16 -3.08 12.36
N GLU A 16 2.39 -2.19 12.99
CA GLU A 16 0.92 -2.28 13.03
C GLU A 16 0.34 -2.31 11.61
N ALA A 17 0.89 -1.53 10.68
CA ALA A 17 0.44 -1.50 9.30
C ALA A 17 0.70 -2.82 8.58
N VAL A 18 1.88 -3.42 8.75
CA VAL A 18 2.22 -4.73 8.17
C VAL A 18 1.34 -5.83 8.76
N GLU A 19 1.12 -5.84 10.08
CA GLU A 19 0.29 -6.84 10.75
C GLU A 19 -1.18 -6.74 10.31
N ALA A 20 -1.73 -5.53 10.29
CA ALA A 20 -3.09 -5.29 9.83
C ALA A 20 -3.26 -5.72 8.36
N PHE A 21 -2.31 -5.37 7.50
CA PHE A 21 -2.33 -5.76 6.09
C PHE A 21 -2.27 -7.28 5.93
N ALA A 22 -1.32 -7.94 6.61
CA ALA A 22 -1.14 -9.38 6.51
C ALA A 22 -2.38 -10.15 7.02
N GLY A 23 -2.99 -9.71 8.11
CA GLY A 23 -4.22 -10.32 8.64
C GLY A 23 -5.44 -10.14 7.71
N ALA A 24 -5.45 -9.07 6.92
CA ALA A 24 -6.54 -8.76 6.00
C ALA A 24 -6.45 -9.51 4.65
N LEU A 25 -5.29 -10.03 4.27
CA LEU A 25 -5.01 -10.62 2.94
C LEU A 25 -5.91 -11.81 2.54
N GLU A 26 -6.47 -12.54 3.51
CA GLU A 26 -7.30 -13.72 3.24
C GLU A 26 -8.79 -13.39 3.26
N GLU A 27 -9.22 -12.49 4.16
CA GLU A 27 -10.63 -12.19 4.42
C GLU A 27 -11.12 -10.95 3.67
N LYS A 28 -10.42 -9.82 3.82
CA LYS A 28 -10.82 -8.53 3.26
C LYS A 28 -9.57 -7.71 2.92
N PRO A 29 -8.88 -8.01 1.80
CA PRO A 29 -7.66 -7.33 1.41
C PRO A 29 -7.87 -5.82 1.27
N TYR A 30 -6.85 -5.03 1.59
CA TYR A 30 -6.90 -3.58 1.39
C TYR A 30 -6.70 -3.23 -0.07
N ASP A 31 -7.54 -2.34 -0.59
CA ASP A 31 -7.36 -1.75 -1.92
C ASP A 31 -6.34 -0.59 -1.91
N LEU A 32 -6.24 0.11 -0.76
CA LEU A 32 -5.44 1.31 -0.58
C LEU A 32 -4.69 1.30 0.75
N VAL A 33 -3.40 1.59 0.71
CA VAL A 33 -2.57 1.89 1.87
C VAL A 33 -1.98 3.29 1.72
N CYS A 34 -2.29 4.17 2.66
CA CYS A 34 -1.60 5.46 2.81
C CYS A 34 -0.52 5.29 3.87
N MET A 35 0.75 5.31 3.45
CA MET A 35 1.90 5.01 4.31
C MET A 35 2.73 6.26 4.55
N ASP A 36 3.10 6.53 5.79
CA ASP A 36 4.07 7.57 6.12
C ASP A 36 5.49 7.02 5.99
N ILE A 37 6.41 7.80 5.41
CA ILE A 37 7.83 7.43 5.36
C ILE A 37 8.45 7.57 6.75
N MET A 38 8.20 8.69 7.40
CA MET A 38 8.86 9.04 8.65
C MET A 38 8.02 8.55 9.84
N MET A 39 8.28 7.33 10.29
CA MET A 39 7.64 6.74 11.48
C MET A 39 8.68 6.31 12.52
N PRO A 40 8.33 6.33 13.82
CA PRO A 40 9.18 5.76 14.85
C PRO A 40 9.29 4.23 14.68
N GLN A 41 10.43 3.67 15.10
CA GLN A 41 10.76 2.23 15.11
C GLN A 41 10.95 1.57 13.73
N MET A 42 10.05 1.79 12.77
CA MET A 42 10.12 1.23 11.42
C MET A 42 9.86 2.31 10.38
N ASP A 43 10.76 2.42 9.43
CA ASP A 43 10.63 3.31 8.27
C ASP A 43 9.53 2.79 7.32
N GLY A 44 8.72 3.71 6.76
CA GLY A 44 7.66 3.37 5.82
C GLY A 44 8.17 2.61 4.59
N PHE A 45 9.40 2.84 4.13
CA PHE A 45 9.96 2.05 3.03
C PHE A 45 10.12 0.57 3.40
N GLU A 46 10.45 0.27 4.65
CA GLU A 46 10.55 -1.11 5.14
C GLU A 46 9.16 -1.75 5.25
N ALA A 47 8.19 -1.03 5.80
CA ALA A 47 6.80 -1.49 5.89
C ALA A 47 6.26 -1.87 4.50
N VAL A 48 6.47 -1.02 3.48
CA VAL A 48 6.04 -1.31 2.10
C VAL A 48 6.71 -2.57 1.56
N ARG A 49 8.02 -2.76 1.77
CA ARG A 49 8.70 -3.99 1.33
C ARG A 49 8.10 -5.24 1.96
N GLN A 50 7.76 -5.19 3.25
CA GLN A 50 7.12 -6.29 3.95
C GLN A 50 5.69 -6.56 3.43
N ILE A 51 4.91 -5.50 3.18
CA ILE A 51 3.58 -5.59 2.57
C ILE A 51 3.66 -6.29 1.20
N ARG A 52 4.55 -5.84 0.31
CA ARG A 52 4.75 -6.47 -1.01
C ARG A 52 5.19 -7.94 -0.91
N SER A 53 6.04 -8.26 0.06
CA SER A 53 6.44 -9.65 0.33
C SER A 53 5.25 -10.51 0.77
N ALA A 54 4.37 -9.97 1.62
CA ALA A 54 3.16 -10.66 2.06
C ALA A 54 2.19 -10.91 0.89
N GLU A 55 1.99 -9.93 0.01
CA GLU A 55 1.20 -10.09 -1.24
C GLU A 55 1.78 -11.21 -2.12
N MET A 56 3.10 -11.20 -2.34
CA MET A 56 3.78 -12.22 -3.14
C MET A 56 3.63 -13.63 -2.53
N LEU A 57 3.79 -13.76 -1.21
CA LEU A 57 3.62 -15.04 -0.53
C LEU A 57 2.18 -15.55 -0.63
N ALA A 58 1.19 -14.67 -0.45
CA ALA A 58 -0.22 -15.02 -0.63
C ALA A 58 -0.51 -15.46 -2.07
N ALA A 59 0.05 -14.77 -3.06
CA ALA A 59 -0.07 -15.15 -4.47
C ALA A 59 0.56 -16.53 -4.74
N ILE A 60 1.74 -16.81 -4.19
CA ILE A 60 2.41 -18.12 -4.32
C ILE A 60 1.59 -19.24 -3.68
N ARG A 61 1.01 -19.03 -2.49
CA ARG A 61 0.13 -20.02 -1.82
C ARG A 61 -1.07 -20.35 -2.72
N LYS A 62 -1.75 -19.31 -3.22
CA LYS A 62 -2.87 -19.45 -4.17
C LYS A 62 -2.46 -20.20 -5.43
N LEU A 63 -1.23 -20.05 -5.94
CA LEU A 63 -0.73 -20.78 -7.10
C LEU A 63 -0.48 -22.28 -6.83
N LYS A 64 -0.07 -22.67 -5.62
CA LYS A 64 0.21 -24.07 -5.26
C LYS A 64 -1.06 -24.91 -5.05
N GLU A 65 -2.17 -24.26 -4.70
CA GLU A 65 -3.47 -24.90 -4.51
C GLU A 65 -4.21 -25.15 -5.84
N ARG A 66 -3.60 -24.82 -6.99
CA ARG A 66 -4.26 -24.77 -8.31
C ARG A 66 -3.89 -25.96 -9.19
N ASP A 67 -4.76 -26.96 -9.20
CA ASP A 67 -4.77 -28.01 -10.23
C ASP A 67 -5.67 -27.68 -11.43
N SER A 68 -6.45 -26.59 -11.42
CA SER A 68 -7.36 -26.30 -12.55
C SER A 68 -7.81 -24.84 -12.66
N LYS A 69 -7.55 -24.28 -13.84
CA LYS A 69 -7.99 -23.00 -14.43
C LYS A 69 -7.05 -21.79 -14.25
N PRO A 70 -6.56 -21.23 -15.37
CA PRO A 70 -5.82 -19.98 -15.35
C PRO A 70 -6.80 -18.86 -14.99
N ARG A 71 -6.47 -18.05 -13.99
CA ARG A 71 -7.04 -16.69 -13.96
C ARG A 71 -5.99 -15.74 -14.49
N ARG A 72 -6.49 -14.76 -15.26
CA ARG A 72 -5.81 -13.53 -15.63
C ARG A 72 -5.08 -12.99 -14.39
N PHE A 73 -3.93 -12.35 -14.59
CA PHE A 73 -3.27 -11.48 -13.61
C PHE A 73 -4.33 -10.52 -13.06
N ASP A 74 -4.97 -10.92 -11.96
CA ASP A 74 -5.93 -10.07 -11.27
C ASP A 74 -5.06 -9.09 -10.51
N ARG A 75 -5.32 -7.79 -10.65
CA ARG A 75 -4.57 -6.74 -9.97
C ARG A 75 -4.96 -6.74 -8.49
N SER A 76 -4.59 -7.79 -7.77
CA SER A 76 -4.91 -8.00 -6.35
C SER A 76 -3.92 -7.32 -5.40
N ASP A 77 -2.96 -6.56 -5.94
CA ASP A 77 -1.99 -5.84 -5.13
C ASP A 77 -2.58 -4.48 -4.73
N ALA A 78 -2.45 -4.14 -3.46
CA ALA A 78 -2.93 -2.88 -2.92
C ALA A 78 -2.20 -1.70 -3.57
N VAL A 79 -2.93 -0.60 -3.76
CA VAL A 79 -2.34 0.68 -4.14
C VAL A 79 -1.69 1.28 -2.89
N ILE A 80 -0.39 1.52 -2.94
CA ILE A 80 0.37 2.10 -1.85
C ILE A 80 0.75 3.54 -2.21
N LEU A 81 0.23 4.50 -1.46
CA LEU A 81 0.57 5.93 -1.54
C LEU A 81 1.51 6.27 -0.38
N MET A 82 2.75 6.60 -0.68
CA MET A 82 3.72 7.06 0.32
C MET A 82 3.51 8.54 0.62
N THR A 83 3.75 8.94 1.86
CA THR A 83 3.65 10.33 2.32
C THR A 83 4.93 10.76 3.01
N SER A 84 5.40 11.98 2.74
CA SER A 84 6.65 12.52 3.30
C SER A 84 6.51 13.96 3.73
N ALA A 85 7.39 14.41 4.61
CA ALA A 85 7.52 15.82 4.98
C ALA A 85 8.32 16.63 3.96
N LEU A 86 9.21 16.01 3.18
CA LEU A 86 10.07 16.69 2.21
C LEU A 86 9.70 16.29 0.78
N ASP A 87 9.75 17.26 -0.12
CA ASP A 87 9.68 17.02 -1.56
C ASP A 87 11.11 16.87 -2.10
N ASP A 88 11.73 15.72 -1.85
CA ASP A 88 13.06 15.41 -2.35
C ASP A 88 13.02 14.28 -3.40
N PRO A 89 13.78 14.41 -4.51
CA PRO A 89 13.79 13.42 -5.58
C PRO A 89 14.23 12.02 -5.12
N ASP A 90 15.10 11.92 -4.11
CA ASP A 90 15.62 10.64 -3.65
C ASP A 90 14.53 9.83 -2.93
N SER A 91 13.71 10.46 -2.10
CA SER A 91 12.54 9.85 -1.46
C SER A 91 11.50 9.40 -2.49
N TYR A 92 11.22 10.20 -3.52
CA TYR A 92 10.34 9.81 -4.61
C TYR A 92 10.88 8.60 -5.38
N ILE A 93 12.16 8.63 -5.75
CA ILE A 93 12.82 7.53 -6.47
C ILE A 93 12.83 6.26 -5.60
N ASN A 94 13.15 6.38 -4.30
CA ASN A 94 13.13 5.26 -3.37
C ASN A 94 11.73 4.66 -3.24
N ALA A 95 10.69 5.49 -3.15
CA ALA A 95 9.30 5.04 -3.04
C ALA A 95 8.86 4.25 -4.28
N CYS A 96 8.99 4.84 -5.46
CA CYS A 96 8.46 4.23 -6.67
C CYS A 96 9.34 3.08 -7.19
N TYR A 97 10.67 3.23 -7.17
CA TYR A 97 11.57 2.27 -7.80
C TYR A 97 12.09 1.19 -6.84
N ARG A 98 12.30 1.50 -5.56
CA ARG A 98 13.00 0.58 -4.64
C ARG A 98 12.10 -0.15 -3.65
N CYS A 99 11.00 0.46 -3.20
CA CYS A 99 10.08 -0.22 -2.27
C CYS A 99 8.82 -0.77 -2.94
N GLY A 100 8.43 -0.27 -4.11
CA GLY A 100 7.24 -0.74 -4.83
C GLY A 100 5.96 0.01 -4.43
N ALA A 101 6.07 1.27 -4.01
CA ALA A 101 4.92 2.14 -3.86
C ALA A 101 4.39 2.60 -5.23
N ASN A 102 3.09 2.80 -5.34
CA ASN A 102 2.46 3.24 -6.58
C ASN A 102 2.61 4.76 -6.75
N SER A 103 2.50 5.53 -5.67
CA SER A 103 2.60 6.99 -5.74
C SER A 103 3.21 7.56 -4.48
N TYR A 104 3.48 8.85 -4.55
CA TYR A 104 4.05 9.67 -3.51
C TYR A 104 3.27 10.97 -3.34
N LEU A 105 3.06 11.42 -2.11
CA LEU A 105 2.39 12.66 -1.74
C LEU A 105 3.21 13.42 -0.69
N VAL A 106 3.30 14.73 -0.82
CA VAL A 106 4.01 15.59 0.14
C VAL A 106 3.03 16.15 1.16
N LYS A 107 3.45 16.23 2.42
CA LYS A 107 2.68 16.85 3.50
C LYS A 107 2.79 18.38 3.43
N PRO A 108 1.71 19.12 3.73
CA PRO A 108 0.40 18.65 4.20
C PRO A 108 -0.41 17.98 3.08
N ILE A 109 -1.09 16.87 3.42
CA ILE A 109 -1.87 16.10 2.45
C ILE A 109 -3.14 16.88 2.10
N MET A 110 -3.18 17.39 0.87
CA MET A 110 -4.36 18.07 0.34
C MET A 110 -5.40 17.07 -0.15
N LYS A 111 -6.68 17.34 0.14
CA LYS A 111 -7.80 16.45 -0.23
C LYS A 111 -7.82 16.17 -1.74
N ASP A 112 -7.67 17.21 -2.56
CA ASP A 112 -7.76 17.08 -4.02
C ASP A 112 -6.59 16.27 -4.58
N SER A 113 -5.39 16.44 -4.02
CA SER A 113 -4.21 15.65 -4.41
C SER A 113 -4.36 14.17 -4.03
N LEU A 114 -4.94 13.88 -2.86
CA LEU A 114 -5.23 12.51 -2.43
C LEU A 114 -6.28 11.86 -3.33
N LEU A 115 -7.39 12.55 -3.62
CA LEU A 115 -8.44 12.03 -4.49
C LEU A 115 -7.92 11.82 -5.91
N ALA A 116 -7.19 12.77 -6.49
CA ALA A 116 -6.59 12.60 -7.80
C ALA A 116 -5.62 11.41 -7.87
N ALA A 117 -4.92 11.09 -6.77
CA ALA A 117 -4.08 9.90 -6.70
C ALA A 117 -4.89 8.61 -6.65
N ILE A 118 -5.99 8.57 -5.89
CA ILE A 118 -6.92 7.43 -5.80
C ILE A 118 -7.59 7.18 -7.16
N ASP A 119 -8.10 8.25 -7.79
CA ASP A 119 -8.71 8.25 -9.12
C ASP A 119 -7.78 7.65 -10.18
N ARG A 120 -6.49 8.01 -10.14
CA ARG A 120 -5.49 7.52 -11.09
C ARG A 120 -5.36 5.99 -11.07
N TYR A 121 -5.60 5.37 -9.93
CA TYR A 121 -5.54 3.91 -9.77
C TYR A 121 -6.91 3.23 -9.87
N GLY A 122 -7.98 3.98 -10.14
CA GLY A 122 -9.32 3.44 -10.36
C GLY A 122 -10.03 2.97 -9.10
N LEU A 123 -9.71 3.57 -7.95
CA LEU A 123 -10.24 3.22 -6.63
C LEU A 123 -11.48 4.04 -6.22
N ASN A 124 -12.33 4.39 -7.19
CA ASN A 124 -13.44 5.35 -7.03
C ASN A 124 -14.83 4.73 -7.07
#